data_AF-A0AAQ0CSK4-F1
#
_entry.id   AF-A0AAQ0CSK4-F1
#
_cell.length_a   1.000
_cell.length_b   1.000
_cell.length_c   1.000
_cell.angle_alpha   90.00
_cell.angle_beta   90.00
_cell.angle_gamma   90.00
#
_symmetry.space_group_name_H-M   'P 1'
#
loop_
_entity.id
_entity.type
_entity.pdbx_description
1 polymer ?
#
loop_
_entity_poly.entity_id
_entity_poly.type
_entity_poly.pdbx_seq_one_letter_code
_entity_poly.pdbx_strand_id
1 'polypeptide(L)'
;MRRAVHIAVFALLAYLIGDRAILHAQGRDASPLACEQGAAQVKADALGRGFGEAAAGSQSEAFMSGCLVTGRNDRNVAMAAR
;
A
#
# COMPACT_ATOMS: atom_id res chain seq x y z
N MET A 1 26.39 -33.09 11.09
CA MET A 1 26.14 -32.70 9.68
C MET A 1 24.66 -32.46 9.38
N ARG A 2 23.74 -33.43 9.57
CA ARG A 2 22.29 -33.23 9.31
C ARG A 2 21.65 -32.02 10.02
N ARG A 3 21.98 -31.79 11.29
CA ARG A 3 21.42 -30.66 12.07
C ARG A 3 21.78 -29.28 11.50
N ALA A 4 23.03 -29.10 11.05
CA ALA A 4 23.48 -27.83 10.46
C ALA A 4 22.76 -27.55 9.14
N VAL A 5 22.52 -28.58 8.32
CA VAL A 5 21.76 -28.45 7.06
C VAL A 5 20.32 -28.02 7.34
N HIS A 6 19.65 -28.62 8.32
CA HIS A 6 18.29 -28.21 8.67
C HIS A 6 18.22 -26.77 9.16
N ILE A 7 19.17 -26.33 9.99
CA ILE A 7 19.23 -24.93 10.46
C ILE A 7 19.42 -23.97 9.29
N ALA A 8 20.33 -24.27 8.37
CA ALA A 8 20.55 -23.45 7.18
C ALA A 8 19.30 -23.38 6.28
N VAL A 9 18.61 -24.50 6.08
CA VAL A 9 17.36 -24.55 5.31
C VAL A 9 16.25 -23.74 5.98
N PHE A 10 16.08 -23.85 7.31
CA PHE A 10 15.11 -23.06 8.05
C PHE A 10 15.39 -21.56 7.99
N ALA A 11 16.67 -21.17 8.14
CA ALA A 11 17.08 -19.78 8.01
C ALA A 11 16.83 -19.23 6.59
N LEU A 12 17.14 -20.02 5.56
CA LEU A 12 16.88 -19.66 4.17
C LEU A 12 15.38 -19.51 3.90
N LEU A 13 14.55 -20.44 4.39
CA LEU A 13 13.10 -20.36 4.25
C LEU A 13 12.53 -19.13 4.96
N ALA A 14 12.97 -18.86 6.19
CA ALA A 14 12.54 -17.67 6.93
C ALA A 14 12.94 -16.37 6.20
N TYR A 15 14.16 -16.32 5.64
CA TYR A 15 14.63 -15.18 4.85
C TYR A 15 13.79 -14.99 3.58
N LEU A 16 13.56 -16.06 2.81
CA LEU A 16 12.77 -16.01 1.57
C LEU A 16 11.30 -15.68 1.82
N ILE A 17 10.71 -16.18 2.90
CA ILE A 17 9.33 -15.85 3.29
C ILE A 17 9.23 -14.40 3.77
N GLY A 18 10.21 -13.91 4.54
CA GLY A 18 10.28 -12.51 4.96
C GLY A 18 10.40 -11.55 3.77
N ASP A 19 11.31 -11.85 2.83
CA ASP A 19 11.52 -11.07 1.62
C ASP A 19 10.25 -11.06 0.73
N ARG A 20 9.63 -12.23 0.51
CA ARG A 20 8.35 -12.34 -0.20
C ARG A 20 7.19 -11.65 0.52
N ALA A 21 7.14 -11.64 1.84
CA ALA A 21 6.08 -10.95 2.59
C ALA A 21 6.20 -9.43 2.44
N ILE A 22 7.43 -8.90 2.46
CA ILE A 22 7.72 -7.48 2.23
C ILE A 22 7.42 -7.12 0.77
N LEU A 23 7.76 -8.00 -0.17
CA LEU A 23 7.46 -7.83 -1.59
C LEU A 23 5.99 -8.07 -1.94
N HIS A 24 5.21 -8.82 -1.18
CA HIS A 24 3.75 -8.95 -1.38
C HIS A 24 2.96 -7.81 -0.72
N ALA A 25 3.55 -7.11 0.26
CA ALA A 25 3.03 -5.83 0.75
C ALA A 25 3.21 -4.69 -0.27
N GLN A 26 4.22 -4.79 -1.16
CA GLN A 26 4.53 -3.79 -2.20
C GLN A 26 4.24 -4.28 -3.64
N GLY A 27 3.96 -5.57 -3.84
CA GLY A 27 3.97 -6.21 -5.17
C GLY A 27 2.60 -6.33 -5.83
N ARG A 28 1.58 -5.68 -5.28
CA ARG A 28 0.25 -5.53 -5.89
C ARG A 28 -0.28 -4.11 -5.68
N ASP A 29 0.50 -3.14 -6.15
CA ASP A 29 0.25 -1.70 -6.02
C ASP A 29 -1.04 -1.18 -6.69
N ALA A 30 -1.91 -2.05 -7.20
CA ALA A 30 -3.31 -1.71 -7.53
C ALA A 30 -4.24 -2.91 -7.50
N SER A 31 -4.16 -3.74 -6.46
CA SER A 31 -5.35 -4.51 -6.13
C SER A 31 -6.47 -3.54 -5.73
N PRO A 32 -7.74 -3.79 -6.09
CA PRO A 32 -8.86 -2.92 -5.71
C PRO A 32 -8.88 -2.60 -4.21
N LEU A 33 -8.52 -3.60 -3.40
CA LEU A 33 -8.43 -3.49 -1.95
C LEU A 33 -7.30 -2.57 -1.47
N ALA A 34 -6.15 -2.55 -2.16
CA ALA A 34 -5.05 -1.62 -1.85
C ALA A 34 -5.42 -0.17 -2.23
N CYS A 35 -6.12 0.02 -3.35
CA CYS A 35 -6.62 1.35 -3.75
C CYS A 35 -7.69 1.88 -2.78
N GLU A 36 -8.59 1.02 -2.31
CA GLU A 36 -9.59 1.38 -1.29
C GLU A 36 -8.92 1.78 0.04
N GLN A 37 -7.94 1.00 0.50
CA GLN A 37 -7.17 1.32 1.71
C GLN A 37 -6.40 2.63 1.60
N GLY A 38 -5.79 2.91 0.44
CA GLY A 38 -5.12 4.17 0.18
C GLY A 38 -6.09 5.35 0.14
N ALA A 39 -7.27 5.18 -0.47
CA ALA A 39 -8.32 6.19 -0.51
C ALA A 39 -8.83 6.56 0.90
N ALA A 40 -9.07 5.55 1.74
CA ALA A 40 -9.46 5.75 3.14
C ALA A 40 -8.38 6.51 3.95
N GLN A 41 -7.10 6.23 3.69
CA GLN A 41 -6.00 6.96 4.32
C GLN A 41 -5.92 8.43 3.85
N VAL A 42 -6.11 8.70 2.54
CA VAL A 42 -6.17 10.07 2.00
C VAL A 42 -7.33 10.86 2.62
N LYS A 43 -8.49 10.21 2.79
CA LYS A 43 -9.64 10.81 3.47
C LYS A 43 -9.31 11.18 4.92
N ALA A 44 -8.73 10.24 5.67
CA ALA A 44 -8.37 10.44 7.06
C ALA A 44 -7.32 11.56 7.24
N ASP A 45 -6.31 11.61 6.36
CA ASP A 45 -5.32 12.70 6.34
C ASP A 45 -5.97 14.05 6.05
N ALA A 46 -6.85 14.12 5.04
CA ALA A 46 -7.57 15.35 4.72
C ALA A 46 -8.45 15.82 5.90
N LEU A 47 -9.16 14.92 6.57
CA LEU A 47 -9.93 15.24 7.76
C LEU A 47 -9.03 15.73 8.91
N GLY A 48 -7.89 15.06 9.14
CA GLY A 48 -6.89 15.46 10.13
C GLY A 48 -6.28 16.84 9.84
N ARG A 49 -6.21 17.23 8.56
CA ARG A 49 -5.77 18.55 8.11
C ARG A 49 -6.87 19.62 8.14
N GLY A 50 -8.08 19.28 8.59
CA GLY A 50 -9.20 20.20 8.74
C GLY A 50 -10.05 20.40 7.49
N PHE A 51 -9.89 19.58 6.45
CA PHE A 51 -10.81 19.58 5.32
C PHE A 51 -12.18 19.05 5.75
N GLY A 52 -13.25 19.66 5.22
CA GLY A 52 -14.61 19.16 5.44
C GLY A 52 -14.85 17.81 4.75
N GLU A 53 -15.88 17.09 5.19
CA GLU A 53 -16.11 15.70 4.76
C GLU A 53 -16.32 15.54 3.25
N ALA A 54 -16.96 16.53 2.60
CA ALA A 54 -17.12 16.53 1.15
C ALA A 54 -15.77 16.69 0.41
N ALA A 55 -14.87 17.53 0.92
CA ALA A 55 -13.55 17.76 0.33
C ALA A 55 -12.60 16.59 0.59
N ALA A 56 -12.68 15.97 1.77
CA ALA A 56 -11.95 14.75 2.08
C ALA A 56 -12.44 13.56 1.23
N GLY A 57 -13.76 13.43 1.06
CA GLY A 57 -14.39 12.43 0.19
C GLY A 57 -13.97 12.59 -1.28
N SER A 58 -13.99 13.81 -1.81
CA SER A 58 -13.58 14.08 -3.19
C SER A 58 -12.10 13.71 -3.45
N GLN A 59 -11.20 14.01 -2.51
CA GLN A 59 -9.79 13.63 -2.61
C GLN A 59 -9.59 12.11 -2.55
N SER A 60 -10.37 11.43 -1.71
CA SER A 60 -10.38 9.97 -1.61
C SER A 60 -10.83 9.30 -2.91
N GLU A 61 -11.91 9.78 -3.53
CA GLU A 61 -12.40 9.24 -4.81
C GLU A 61 -11.45 9.53 -5.97
N ALA A 62 -10.83 10.71 -5.99
CA ALA A 62 -9.79 11.05 -6.97
C ALA A 62 -8.57 10.12 -6.84
N PHE A 63 -8.16 9.81 -5.61
CA PHE A 63 -7.10 8.84 -5.36
C PHE A 63 -7.49 7.43 -5.81
N MET A 64 -8.69 6.98 -5.45
CA MET A 64 -9.18 5.63 -5.79
C MET A 64 -9.25 5.42 -7.30
N SER A 65 -9.86 6.36 -8.02
CA SER A 65 -9.94 6.32 -9.48
C SER A 65 -8.56 6.35 -10.14
N GLY A 66 -7.65 7.21 -9.68
CA GLY A 66 -6.27 7.25 -10.17
C GLY A 66 -5.51 5.94 -9.94
N CYS A 67 -5.66 5.33 -8.76
CA CYS A 67 -5.02 4.06 -8.41
C CYS A 67 -5.53 2.90 -9.28
N LEU A 68 -6.84 2.81 -9.49
CA LEU A 68 -7.45 1.77 -10.34
C LEU A 68 -7.06 1.90 -11.81
N VAL A 69 -6.91 3.12 -12.32
CA VAL A 69 -6.55 3.38 -13.74
C VAL A 69 -5.06 3.19 -13.99
N THR A 70 -4.21 3.72 -13.11
CA THR A 70 -2.74 3.74 -13.32
C THR A 70 -2.05 2.47 -12.84
N GLY A 71 -2.75 1.64 -12.08
CA GLY A 71 -2.16 0.46 -11.48
C GLY A 71 -1.18 0.80 -10.34
N ARG A 72 -1.22 2.05 -9.83
CA ARG A 72 -0.22 2.58 -8.91
C ARG A 72 -0.85 3.26 -7.69
N ASN A 73 -0.45 2.81 -6.52
CA ASN A 73 -0.81 3.38 -5.23
C ASN A 73 0.03 4.64 -4.88
N ASP A 74 0.19 5.55 -5.85
CA ASP A 74 1.10 6.68 -5.75
C ASP A 74 0.45 7.84 -4.98
N ARG A 75 0.74 7.91 -3.68
CA ARG A 75 0.19 8.90 -2.74
C ARG A 75 0.58 10.35 -3.06
N ASN A 76 1.53 10.54 -3.96
CA ASN A 76 2.10 11.84 -4.30
C ASN A 76 1.26 12.61 -5.33
N VAL A 77 0.37 11.96 -6.08
CA VAL A 77 -0.41 12.61 -7.15
C VAL A 77 -1.48 13.55 -6.59
N ALA A 78 -2.02 13.25 -5.40
CA ALA A 78 -3.02 14.10 -4.74
C ALA A 78 -2.44 15.44 -4.19
N MET A 79 -1.11 15.57 -4.07
CA MET A 79 -0.47 16.80 -3.60
C MET A 79 -0.14 17.80 -4.73
N ALA A 80 -0.27 17.41 -5.99
CA ALA A 80 0.12 18.23 -7.15
C ALA A 80 -0.94 19.26 -7.59
N ALA A 81 -2.09 19.35 -6.91
CA ALA A 81 -3.13 20.33 -7.19
C ALA A 81 -3.03 21.60 -6.30
N ARG A 82 -1.81 22.00 -5.92
CA ARG A 82 -1.56 23.29 -5.24
C ARG A 82 -1.07 24.32 -6.23
#